data_AF-A0A158S288-F1
#
_entry.id   AF-A0A158S288-F1
#
_cell.length_a   1.000
_cell.length_b   1.000
_cell.length_c   1.000
_cell.angle_alpha   90.00
_cell.angle_beta   90.00
_cell.angle_gamma   90.00
#
_symmetry.space_group_name_H-M   'P 1'
#
loop_
_entity.id
_entity.type
_entity.pdbx_description
1 polymer ?
#
loop_
_entity_poly.entity_id
_entity_poly.type
_entity_poly.pdbx_seq_one_letter_code
_entity_poly.pdbx_strand_id
1 'polypeptide(L)' 'MDSETLRTVADLARKRAARGCSGTRDDGMIRLGAAHALTQLAVDLEVSAAELERTSSSRRRRN' A
#
# COMPACT_ATOMS: atom_id res chain seq x y z
N MET A 1 13.31 -5.95 -1.40
CA MET A 1 12.17 -5.41 -2.17
C MET A 1 12.53 -3.99 -2.54
N ASP A 2 12.43 -3.62 -3.82
CA ASP A 2 12.70 -2.26 -4.31
C ASP A 2 11.46 -1.36 -4.22
N SER A 3 11.64 -0.05 -4.48
CA SER A 3 10.59 0.96 -4.36
C SER A 3 9.47 0.75 -5.39
N GLU A 4 9.80 0.22 -6.57
CA GLU A 4 8.83 -0.10 -7.62
C GLU A 4 7.91 -1.25 -7.19
N THR A 5 8.47 -2.29 -6.58
CA THR A 5 7.70 -3.41 -6.03
C THR A 5 6.78 -2.92 -4.92
N LEU A 6 7.26 -2.07 -4.00
CA LEU A 6 6.44 -1.51 -2.92
C LEU A 6 5.25 -0.70 -3.48
N ARG A 7 5.49 0.15 -4.49
CA ARG A 7 4.41 0.90 -5.17
C ARG A 7 3.41 0.01 -5.88
N THR A 8 3.88 -1.06 -6.51
CA THR A 8 3.03 -2.05 -7.19
C THR A 8 2.11 -2.75 -6.18
N VAL A 9 2.63 -3.12 -5.01
CA VAL A 9 1.82 -3.72 -3.94
C VAL A 9 0.83 -2.71 -3.36
N ALA A 10 1.23 -1.44 -3.19
CA ALA A 10 0.33 -0.38 -2.74
C ALA A 10 -0.86 -0.17 -3.70
N ASP A 11 -0.60 -0.17 -5.00
CA ASP A 11 -1.65 -0.09 -6.03
C ASP A 11 -2.57 -1.33 -5.98
N LEU A 12 -2.02 -2.53 -5.82
CA LEU A 12 -2.80 -3.75 -5.64
C LEU A 12 -3.71 -3.68 -4.39
N ALA A 13 -3.18 -3.17 -3.27
CA ALA A 13 -3.94 -3.01 -2.04
C ALA A 13 -5.12 -2.04 -2.23
N ARG A 14 -4.91 -0.90 -2.92
CA ARG A 14 -5.99 0.04 -3.28
C ARG A 14 -7.05 -0.59 -4.18
N LYS A 15 -6.63 -1.33 -5.22
CA LYS A 15 -7.55 -2.07 -6.11
C LYS A 15 -8.39 -3.07 -5.34
N ARG A 16 -7.82 -3.73 -4.33
CA ARG A 16 -8.55 -4.67 -3.46
C ARG A 16 -9.49 -3.96 -2.49
N ALA A 17 -9.08 -2.84 -1.90
CA ALA A 17 -9.93 -2.02 -1.04
C ALA A 17 -11.19 -1.55 -1.79
N ALA A 18 -11.03 -1.09 -3.03
CA ALA A 18 -12.15 -0.64 -3.88
C ALA A 18 -13.13 -1.77 -4.23
N ARG A 19 -12.63 -2.98 -4.49
CA ARG A 19 -13.47 -4.17 -4.77
C ARG A 19 -14.19 -4.70 -3.53
N GLY A 20 -13.58 -4.51 -2.36
CA GLY A 20 -14.13 -4.87 -1.06
C GLY A 20 -15.51 -4.27 -0.78
N CYS A 21 -15.96 -3.27 -1.56
CA CYS A 21 -17.27 -2.62 -1.47
C CYS A 21 -18.43 -3.29 -2.27
N SER A 22 -18.19 -4.35 -3.06
CA SER A 22 -19.17 -4.84 -4.06
C SER A 22 -20.03 -6.10 -3.74
N GLY A 23 -20.11 -6.68 -2.52
CA GLY A 23 -20.89 -7.93 -2.33
C GLY A 23 -21.43 -8.25 -0.93
N THR A 24 -22.67 -8.77 -0.90
CA THR A 24 -23.51 -9.38 0.16
C THR A 24 -23.64 -8.67 1.52
N ARG A 25 -24.90 -8.46 1.92
CA ARG A 25 -25.39 -7.51 2.95
C ARG A 25 -24.96 -7.78 4.40
N ASP A 26 -24.42 -8.95 4.73
CA ASP A 26 -24.28 -9.38 6.14
C ASP A 26 -22.88 -9.15 6.76
N ASP A 27 -21.85 -8.82 5.96
CA ASP A 27 -20.45 -8.64 6.44
C ASP A 27 -19.94 -7.18 6.45
N GLY A 28 -20.84 -6.20 6.62
CA GLY A 28 -20.54 -4.77 6.43
C GLY A 28 -19.36 -4.23 7.25
N MET A 29 -19.28 -4.52 8.55
CA MET A 29 -18.20 -4.02 9.42
C MET A 29 -16.87 -4.70 9.15
N ILE A 30 -16.87 -6.02 8.92
CA ILE A 30 -15.66 -6.78 8.59
C ILE A 30 -15.07 -6.28 7.27
N ARG A 31 -15.92 -6.03 6.27
CA ARG A 31 -15.49 -5.49 4.97
C ARG A 31 -15.00 -4.05 5.07
N LEU A 32 -15.66 -3.20 5.86
CA LEU A 32 -15.17 -1.84 6.11
C LEU A 32 -13.79 -1.88 6.78
N GLY A 33 -13.61 -2.74 7.79
CA GLY A 33 -12.33 -2.96 8.45
C GLY A 33 -11.25 -3.45 7.48
N ALA A 34 -11.57 -4.42 6.62
CA ALA A 34 -10.65 -4.93 5.60
C ALA A 34 -10.27 -3.86 4.56
N ALA A 35 -11.25 -3.09 4.06
CA ALA A 35 -11.00 -2.01 3.11
C ALA A 35 -10.15 -0.88 3.74
N HIS A 36 -10.40 -0.54 5.00
CA HIS A 36 -9.59 0.41 5.75
C HIS A 36 -8.16 -0.09 5.95
N ALA A 37 -7.99 -1.35 6.38
CA ALA A 37 -6.67 -1.96 6.56
C ALA A 37 -5.86 -1.98 5.26
N LEU A 38 -6.49 -2.32 4.13
CA LEU A 38 -5.86 -2.29 2.81
C LEU A 38 -5.47 -0.86 2.38
N THR A 39 -6.27 0.13 2.74
CA THR A 39 -5.97 1.55 2.47
C THR A 39 -4.77 2.01 3.29
N GLN A 40 -4.73 1.70 4.58
CA GLN A 40 -3.59 2.01 5.45
C GLN A 40 -2.31 1.32 4.97
N LEU A 41 -2.40 0.03 4.62
CA LEU A 41 -1.27 -0.71 4.06
C LEU A 41 -0.72 -0.05 2.79
N ALA A 42 -1.58 0.45 1.90
CA ALA A 42 -1.12 1.16 0.71
C ALA A 42 -0.32 2.42 1.05
N VAL A 43 -0.75 3.18 2.05
CA VAL A 43 -0.05 4.38 2.53
C VAL A 43 1.32 4.01 3.11
N ASP A 44 1.39 2.99 3.97
CA ASP A 44 2.64 2.56 4.59
C ASP A 44 3.68 2.09 3.56
N LEU A 45 3.22 1.41 2.51
CA LEU A 45 4.07 0.97 1.40
C LEU A 45 4.61 2.13 0.57
N GLU A 46 3.81 3.18 0.35
CA GLU A 46 4.27 4.40 -0.34
C GLU A 46 5.32 5.16 0.46
N VAL A 47 5.10 5.30 1.77
CA VAL A 47 6.08 5.92 2.68
C VAL A 47 7.38 5.12 2.66
N SER A 48 7.28 3.79 2.74
CA SER A 48 8.45 2.90 2.69
C SER A 48 9.20 3.00 1.36
N ALA A 49 8.49 3.11 0.24
CA ALA A 49 9.08 3.30 -1.08
C ALA A 49 9.85 4.62 -1.18
N ALA A 50 9.28 5.71 -0.65
CA ALA A 50 9.91 7.02 -0.61
C ALA A 50 11.17 7.03 0.27
N GLU A 51 11.16 6.34 1.43
CA GLU A 51 12.35 6.18 2.26
C GLU A 51 13.44 5.36 1.58
N LEU A 52 13.07 4.31 0.84
CA LEU A 52 14.03 3.48 0.11
C LEU A 52 14.77 4.30 -0.97
N GLU A 53 14.08 5.22 -1.64
CA GLU A 53 14.67 6.11 -2.63
C GLU A 53 15.55 7.20 -2.01
N ARG A 54 15.14 7.75 -0.86
CA ARG A 54 15.99 8.68 -0.10
C ARG A 54 17.30 8.03 0.32
N THR A 55 17.23 6.81 0.86
CA THR A 55 18.42 6.08 1.34
C THR A 55 19.32 5.63 0.18
N SER A 56 18.77 5.21 -0.95
CA SER A 56 19.56 4.85 -2.14
C SER A 56 20.27 6.07 -2.74
N SER A 57 19.58 7.21 -2.84
CA SER A 57 20.15 8.47 -3.33
C SER A 57 21.25 9.00 -2.40
N SER A 58 21.03 8.91 -1.08
CA SER A 58 22.04 9.28 -0.07
C SER A 58 23.30 8.43 -0.19
N ARG A 59 23.14 7.11 -0.40
CA ARG A 59 24.29 6.21 -0.61
C ARG A 59 25.06 6.54 -1.90
N ARG A 60 24.36 6.86 -2.99
CA ARG A 60 24.98 7.25 -4.26
C ARG A 60 25.77 8.56 -4.16
N ARG A 61 25.39 9.49 -3.28
CA ARG A 61 26.12 10.76 -3.08
C ARG A 61 27.38 10.62 -2.22
N ARG A 62 27.54 9.51 -1.49
CA ARG A 62 28.72 9.26 -0.62
C ARG A 62 29.82 8.44 -1.30
N ASN A 63 29.52 7.82 -2.45
CA ASN A 63 30.47 7.10 -3.30
C ASN A 63 30.88 7.97 -4.48
#